data_AF-A0A023B268-F1
#
_entry.id   AF-A0A023B268-F1
#
_cell.length_a   1.000
_cell.length_b   1.000
_cell.length_c   1.000
_cell.angle_alpha   90.00
_cell.angle_beta   90.00
_cell.angle_gamma   90.00
#
_symmetry.space_group_name_H-M   'P 1'
#
loop_
_entity.id
_entity.type
_entity.pdbx_description
1 polymer ?
#
loop_
_entity_poly.entity_id
_entity_poly.type
_entity_poly.pdbx_seq_one_letter_code
_entity_poly.pdbx_strand_id
1 'polypeptide(L)'
;MLPESVLVSLRIPTHDCEKEYEEVIAGKAPIAMVVATMDKWSDLDWSKCSDYGGSIVCAEGDGVNCHHFGTPYKFDFPTVWQGVVRYLKPALCSFQCNNGFVDNGRGFDVNNSRLAKEIAVPILDLDLDRATDEQLDQLGVEVGQWLKLNNTCSYNRDCTPGNCRAQVALPGCTCAWTLFECTVKTPAGNDVNWGRTSDFNSAEERLAPYYTAFKRHDYVVKKCRFQCFQPSSNIKEILSNFWTNSTAQ
;
A
#
# COMPACT_ATOMS: atom_id res chain seq x y z
N MET A 1 11.75 -1.04 11.95
CA MET A 1 12.72 -1.39 10.89
C MET A 1 12.16 -2.57 10.13
N LEU A 2 12.22 -2.57 8.80
CA LEU A 2 11.69 -3.64 7.94
C LEU A 2 12.63 -4.86 7.97
N PRO A 3 12.15 -6.07 8.28
CA PRO A 3 12.95 -7.29 8.11
C PRO A 3 13.22 -7.58 6.62
N GLU A 4 14.35 -8.22 6.31
CA GLU A 4 14.73 -8.57 4.93
C GLU A 4 13.72 -9.50 4.27
N SER A 5 13.22 -10.51 4.98
CA SER A 5 12.17 -11.42 4.46
C SER A 5 10.89 -10.68 4.06
N VAL A 6 10.55 -9.62 4.81
CA VAL A 6 9.40 -8.77 4.49
C VAL A 6 9.71 -7.91 3.26
N LEU A 7 10.93 -7.38 3.12
CA LEU A 7 11.32 -6.66 1.91
C LEU A 7 11.17 -7.56 0.67
N VAL A 8 11.64 -8.81 0.72
CA VAL A 8 11.48 -9.79 -0.37
C VAL A 8 10.00 -9.99 -0.74
N SER A 9 9.09 -10.00 0.24
CA SER A 9 7.65 -10.13 -0.01
C SER A 9 7.02 -8.92 -0.73
N LEU A 10 7.72 -7.78 -0.76
CA LEU A 10 7.30 -6.57 -1.48
C LEU A 10 7.90 -6.50 -2.89
N ARG A 11 8.71 -7.48 -3.29
CA ARG A 11 9.41 -7.46 -4.58
C ARG A 11 8.43 -7.55 -5.75
N ILE A 12 8.64 -6.69 -6.73
CA ILE A 12 7.91 -6.70 -8.00
C ILE A 12 8.56 -7.73 -8.94
N PRO A 13 7.79 -8.51 -9.73
CA PRO A 13 8.35 -9.40 -10.74
C PRO A 13 9.36 -8.70 -11.66
N THR A 14 10.42 -9.39 -12.07
CA THR A 14 11.55 -8.78 -12.82
C THR A 14 11.09 -8.08 -14.08
N HIS A 15 10.26 -8.73 -14.90
CA HIS A 15 9.70 -8.16 -16.13
C HIS A 15 8.95 -6.84 -15.88
N ASP A 16 8.16 -6.78 -14.79
CA ASP A 16 7.43 -5.57 -14.44
C ASP A 16 8.35 -4.46 -13.96
N CYS A 17 9.36 -4.82 -13.18
CA CYS A 17 10.39 -3.91 -12.71
C CYS A 17 11.21 -3.30 -13.85
N GLU A 18 11.56 -4.09 -14.87
CA GLU A 18 12.25 -3.61 -16.07
C GLU A 18 11.44 -2.55 -16.80
N LYS A 19 10.13 -2.77 -16.98
CA LYS A 19 9.23 -1.77 -17.57
C LYS A 19 9.20 -0.47 -16.75
N GLU A 20 9.15 -0.55 -15.42
CA GLU A 20 9.19 0.64 -14.57
C GLU A 20 10.53 1.37 -14.66
N TYR A 21 11.62 0.62 -14.75
CA TYR A 21 12.95 1.19 -14.94
C TYR A 21 13.05 1.95 -16.27
N GLU A 22 12.58 1.38 -17.37
CA GLU A 22 12.56 2.04 -18.68
C GLU A 22 11.78 3.36 -18.64
N GLU A 23 10.64 3.41 -17.95
CA GLU A 23 9.86 4.64 -17.78
C GLU A 23 10.60 5.71 -16.96
N VAL A 24 11.37 5.30 -15.94
CA VAL A 24 12.24 6.21 -15.19
C VAL A 24 13.32 6.80 -16.11
N ILE A 25 14.01 5.95 -16.89
CA ILE A 25 15.08 6.40 -17.80
C ILE A 25 14.52 7.26 -18.94
N ALA A 26 13.29 6.99 -19.39
CA ALA A 26 12.58 7.81 -20.37
C ALA A 26 12.07 9.16 -19.81
N GLY A 27 12.31 9.45 -18.52
CA GLY A 27 11.88 10.70 -17.87
C GLY A 27 10.38 10.80 -17.64
N LYS A 28 9.67 9.66 -17.62
CA LYS A 28 8.23 9.61 -17.36
C LYS A 28 7.90 9.46 -15.87
N ALA A 29 8.87 9.05 -15.06
CA ALA A 29 8.70 8.93 -13.61
C ALA A 29 8.68 10.30 -12.92
N PRO A 30 8.08 10.39 -11.71
CA PRO A 30 8.06 11.62 -10.91
C PRO A 30 9.45 12.21 -10.63
N ILE A 31 10.46 11.34 -10.49
CA ILE A 31 11.85 11.73 -10.29
C ILE A 31 12.78 10.89 -11.18
N ALA A 32 13.90 11.49 -11.59
CA ALA A 32 15.00 10.74 -12.19
C ALA A 32 15.68 9.85 -11.14
N MET A 33 16.55 8.95 -11.60
CA MET A 33 17.42 8.17 -10.71
C MET A 33 18.29 9.08 -9.83
N VAL A 34 18.25 8.87 -8.52
CA VAL A 34 19.04 9.58 -7.52
C VAL A 34 19.93 8.63 -6.74
N VAL A 35 21.02 9.14 -6.18
CA VAL A 35 21.92 8.36 -5.31
C VAL A 35 21.13 7.82 -4.11
N ALA A 36 21.15 6.50 -3.94
CA ALA A 36 20.37 5.83 -2.92
C ALA A 36 21.12 5.84 -1.57
N THR A 37 20.68 6.71 -0.65
CA THR A 37 21.17 6.75 0.74
C THR A 37 20.02 6.54 1.71
N MET A 38 20.34 6.18 2.96
CA MET A 38 19.35 5.89 4.01
C MET A 38 18.39 7.04 4.28
N ASP A 39 18.82 8.28 4.01
CA ASP A 39 18.06 9.49 4.28
C ASP A 39 17.55 10.17 3.01
N LYS A 40 17.96 9.72 1.81
CA LYS A 40 17.59 10.42 0.56
C LYS A 40 16.09 10.57 0.37
N TRP A 41 15.29 9.61 0.87
CA TRP A 41 13.83 9.68 0.84
C TRP A 41 13.28 11.00 1.39
N SER A 42 13.93 11.66 2.36
CA SER A 42 13.42 12.89 2.96
C SER A 42 13.41 14.09 2.01
N ASP A 43 14.23 14.02 0.94
CA ASP A 43 14.33 15.07 -0.08
C ASP A 43 13.33 14.85 -1.23
N LEU A 44 12.63 13.72 -1.23
CA LEU A 44 11.74 13.31 -2.33
C LEU A 44 10.30 13.69 -1.99
N ASP A 45 9.52 14.09 -3.00
CA ASP A 45 8.08 14.33 -2.84
C ASP A 45 7.26 13.16 -3.40
N TRP A 46 7.00 12.18 -2.55
CA TRP A 46 6.13 11.04 -2.89
C TRP A 46 4.65 11.32 -2.62
N SER A 47 4.25 12.57 -2.32
CA SER A 47 2.86 12.91 -1.98
C SER A 47 1.89 12.55 -3.11
N LYS A 48 2.35 12.55 -4.37
CA LYS A 48 1.58 12.10 -5.54
C LYS A 48 1.21 10.61 -5.49
N CYS A 49 1.98 9.81 -4.75
CA CYS A 49 1.75 8.38 -4.57
C CYS A 49 0.82 8.09 -3.37
N SER A 50 0.25 9.13 -2.75
CA SER A 50 -0.36 8.97 -1.44
C SER A 50 -1.61 8.10 -1.43
N ASP A 51 -2.41 8.08 -2.49
CA ASP A 51 -3.67 7.32 -2.48
C ASP A 51 -3.48 5.81 -2.70
N TYR A 52 -2.55 5.43 -3.57
CA TYR A 52 -2.40 4.07 -4.10
C TYR A 52 -1.02 3.48 -3.89
N GLY A 53 -0.14 4.17 -3.15
CA GLY A 53 1.24 3.77 -3.03
C GLY A 53 1.98 3.82 -4.36
N GLY A 54 2.99 2.97 -4.48
CA GLY A 54 3.85 2.94 -5.65
C GLY A 54 4.93 1.89 -5.53
N SER A 55 6.00 2.12 -6.29
CA SER A 55 7.17 1.25 -6.33
C SER A 55 8.46 2.06 -6.18
N ILE A 56 9.42 1.49 -5.48
CA ILE A 56 10.81 1.95 -5.49
C ILE A 56 11.51 1.17 -6.58
N VAL A 57 12.21 1.85 -7.47
CA VAL A 57 12.88 1.27 -8.65
C VAL A 57 14.36 1.56 -8.54
N CYS A 58 15.21 0.53 -8.46
CA CYS A 58 16.64 0.70 -8.26
C CYS A 58 17.47 -0.03 -9.31
N ALA A 59 18.57 0.59 -9.70
CA ALA A 59 19.60 -0.03 -10.52
C ALA A 59 20.68 -0.65 -9.64
N GLU A 60 21.02 -1.91 -9.91
CA GLU A 60 22.03 -2.66 -9.18
C GLU A 60 22.92 -3.44 -10.18
N GLY A 61 24.12 -2.90 -10.44
CA GLY A 61 24.99 -3.45 -11.49
C GLY A 61 24.29 -3.41 -12.84
N ASP A 62 24.15 -4.57 -13.47
CA ASP A 62 23.46 -4.75 -14.76
C ASP A 62 21.96 -5.08 -14.59
N GLY A 63 21.46 -5.17 -13.35
CA GLY A 63 20.09 -5.56 -13.04
C GLY A 63 19.23 -4.45 -12.44
N VAL A 64 17.93 -4.74 -12.33
CA VAL A 64 16.94 -3.86 -11.70
C VAL A 64 16.23 -4.57 -10.56
N ASN A 65 15.95 -3.83 -9.49
CA ASN A 65 15.23 -4.32 -8.32
C ASN A 65 14.13 -3.34 -7.93
N CYS A 66 12.89 -3.82 -7.82
CA CYS A 66 11.74 -2.99 -7.50
C CYS A 66 10.93 -3.55 -6.34
N HIS A 67 10.39 -2.65 -5.50
CA HIS A 67 9.65 -3.00 -4.30
C HIS A 67 8.43 -2.10 -4.10
N HIS A 68 7.27 -2.69 -3.82
CA HIS A 68 6.05 -1.96 -3.52
C HIS A 68 6.12 -1.23 -2.18
N PHE A 69 5.45 -0.09 -2.09
CA PHE A 69 5.17 0.63 -0.85
C PHE A 69 3.75 1.21 -0.85
N GLY A 70 3.22 1.52 0.33
CA GLY A 70 1.85 1.98 0.49
C GLY A 70 0.81 0.90 0.16
N THR A 71 -0.46 1.30 0.00
CA THR A 71 -1.58 0.41 -0.36
C THR A 71 -1.23 -0.49 -1.56
N PRO A 72 -1.51 -1.81 -1.52
CA PRO A 72 -2.27 -2.54 -0.48
C PRO A 72 -1.46 -2.98 0.75
N TYR A 73 -0.21 -2.52 0.92
CA TYR A 73 0.69 -2.94 1.98
C TYR A 73 0.72 -1.97 3.18
N LYS A 74 1.16 -2.49 4.32
CA LYS A 74 1.24 -1.74 5.58
C LYS A 74 2.52 -0.90 5.73
N PHE A 75 3.41 -0.93 4.76
CA PHE A 75 4.72 -0.28 4.83
C PHE A 75 4.72 0.99 4.00
N ASP A 76 5.02 2.12 4.64
CA ASP A 76 5.12 3.41 3.97
C ASP A 76 6.41 3.54 3.14
N PHE A 77 6.44 4.56 2.26
CA PHE A 77 7.58 4.82 1.37
C PHE A 77 8.92 4.90 2.12
N PRO A 78 9.06 5.68 3.22
CA PRO A 78 10.34 5.75 3.92
C PRO A 78 10.80 4.41 4.50
N THR A 79 9.87 3.55 4.96
CA THR A 79 10.22 2.21 5.46
C THR A 79 10.81 1.33 4.37
N VAL A 80 10.17 1.29 3.21
CA VAL A 80 10.61 0.43 2.10
C VAL A 80 11.92 0.96 1.52
N TRP A 81 12.06 2.27 1.35
CA TRP A 81 13.30 2.90 0.88
C TRP A 81 14.49 2.54 1.76
N GLN A 82 14.34 2.70 3.08
CA GLN A 82 15.39 2.35 4.04
C GLN A 82 15.69 0.85 4.05
N GLY A 83 14.69 0.00 3.85
CA GLY A 83 14.89 -1.44 3.66
C GLY A 83 15.75 -1.75 2.45
N VAL A 84 15.38 -1.20 1.29
CA VAL A 84 16.11 -1.37 0.02
C VAL A 84 17.57 -0.93 0.15
N VAL A 85 17.82 0.29 0.64
CA VAL A 85 19.18 0.80 0.80
C VAL A 85 20.01 -0.04 1.76
N ARG A 86 19.40 -0.52 2.85
CA ARG A 86 20.12 -1.31 3.87
C ARG A 86 20.54 -2.69 3.35
N TYR A 87 19.62 -3.40 2.71
CA TYR A 87 19.84 -4.81 2.36
C TYR A 87 20.42 -4.98 0.95
N LEU A 88 19.93 -4.22 -0.03
CA LEU A 88 20.35 -4.34 -1.42
C LEU A 88 21.50 -3.39 -1.78
N LYS A 89 21.63 -2.27 -1.05
CA LYS A 89 22.70 -1.26 -1.27
C LYS A 89 22.85 -0.81 -2.74
N PRO A 90 21.75 -0.50 -3.46
CA PRO A 90 21.84 -0.03 -4.84
C PRO A 90 22.58 1.31 -4.92
N ALA A 91 23.19 1.60 -6.07
CA ALA A 91 23.84 2.89 -6.28
C ALA A 91 22.80 4.00 -6.54
N LEU A 92 21.77 3.68 -7.33
CA LEU A 92 20.77 4.61 -7.81
C LEU A 92 19.36 4.04 -7.61
N CYS A 93 18.44 4.88 -7.16
CA CYS A 93 17.03 4.56 -7.06
C CYS A 93 16.15 5.73 -7.52
N SER A 94 14.93 5.41 -7.92
CA SER A 94 13.81 6.32 -8.16
C SER A 94 12.56 5.73 -7.50
N PHE A 95 11.41 6.38 -7.69
CA PHE A 95 10.12 5.80 -7.37
C PHE A 95 9.11 6.12 -8.47
N GLN A 96 8.13 5.24 -8.60
CA GLN A 96 6.93 5.50 -9.39
C GLN A 96 5.70 5.49 -8.49
N CYS A 97 4.70 6.29 -8.86
CA CYS A 97 3.38 6.22 -8.24
C CYS A 97 2.49 5.28 -9.03
N ASN A 98 1.68 4.50 -8.34
CA ASN A 98 0.61 3.77 -8.99
C ASN A 98 -0.40 4.77 -9.55
N ASN A 99 -0.69 4.69 -10.86
CA ASN A 99 -1.83 5.39 -11.43
C ASN A 99 -3.11 4.78 -10.84
N GLY A 100 -4.01 5.61 -10.32
CA GLY A 100 -5.26 5.17 -9.72
C GLY A 100 -6.21 4.50 -10.74
N PHE A 101 -7.47 4.30 -10.34
CA PHE A 101 -8.54 3.58 -11.06
C PHE A 101 -8.83 3.92 -12.54
N VAL A 102 -8.14 4.90 -13.15
CA VAL A 102 -8.43 5.40 -14.50
C VAL A 102 -7.72 4.58 -15.58
N ASP A 103 -6.59 3.96 -15.24
CA ASP A 103 -5.99 2.89 -16.04
C ASP A 103 -6.06 1.63 -15.19
N ASN A 104 -6.43 0.49 -15.77
CA ASN A 104 -6.23 -0.84 -15.18
C ASN A 104 -4.72 -1.10 -15.03
N GLY A 105 -4.07 -0.31 -14.17
CA GLY A 105 -2.65 -0.30 -13.93
C GLY A 105 -2.32 -1.20 -12.75
N ARG A 106 -1.08 -1.67 -12.71
CA ARG A 106 -0.59 -2.69 -11.76
C ARG A 106 -0.95 -2.45 -10.29
N GLY A 107 -1.02 -1.19 -9.83
CA GLY A 107 -1.42 -0.88 -8.45
C GLY A 107 -2.87 -1.32 -8.13
N PHE A 108 -3.75 -1.28 -9.12
CA PHE A 108 -5.11 -1.78 -9.04
C PHE A 108 -5.12 -3.32 -9.01
N ASP A 109 -4.41 -3.96 -9.94
CA ASP A 109 -4.35 -5.43 -10.06
C ASP A 109 -3.82 -6.10 -8.78
N VAL A 110 -2.74 -5.53 -8.20
CA VAL A 110 -2.15 -6.04 -6.95
C VAL A 110 -3.11 -5.85 -5.78
N ASN A 111 -3.80 -4.70 -5.72
CA ASN A 111 -4.81 -4.47 -4.68
C ASN A 111 -5.99 -5.45 -4.79
N ASN A 112 -6.51 -5.66 -5.99
CA ASN A 112 -7.64 -6.55 -6.23
C ASN A 112 -7.26 -8.01 -5.98
N SER A 113 -6.11 -8.45 -6.49
CA SER A 113 -5.58 -9.78 -6.20
C SER A 113 -5.47 -10.05 -4.69
N ARG A 114 -5.09 -9.04 -3.91
CA ARG A 114 -5.06 -9.16 -2.45
C ARG A 114 -6.45 -9.14 -1.83
N LEU A 115 -7.37 -8.30 -2.29
CA LEU A 115 -8.78 -8.34 -1.84
C LEU A 115 -9.40 -9.73 -2.06
N ALA A 116 -9.18 -10.32 -3.22
CA ALA A 116 -9.63 -11.68 -3.52
C ALA A 116 -9.03 -12.70 -2.52
N LYS A 117 -7.70 -12.71 -2.37
CA LYS A 117 -7.00 -13.69 -1.51
C LYS A 117 -7.29 -13.51 -0.02
N GLU A 118 -7.37 -12.28 0.46
CA GLU A 118 -7.42 -11.97 1.90
C GLU A 118 -8.85 -11.90 2.44
N ILE A 119 -9.85 -11.73 1.55
CA ILE A 119 -11.26 -11.55 1.92
C ILE A 119 -12.17 -12.58 1.26
N ALA A 120 -12.10 -12.78 -0.07
CA ALA A 120 -13.00 -13.74 -0.72
C ALA A 120 -12.69 -15.18 -0.30
N VAL A 121 -11.41 -15.57 -0.23
CA VAL A 121 -11.00 -16.94 0.16
C VAL A 121 -11.57 -17.32 1.53
N PRO A 122 -11.38 -16.55 2.62
CA PRO A 122 -11.96 -16.92 3.91
C PRO A 122 -13.50 -16.94 3.94
N ILE A 123 -14.17 -16.13 3.11
CA ILE A 123 -15.64 -16.04 3.08
C ILE A 123 -16.27 -17.23 2.34
N LEU A 124 -15.64 -17.63 1.23
CA LEU A 124 -16.16 -18.63 0.31
C LEU A 124 -15.51 -20.01 0.45
N ASP A 125 -14.40 -20.11 1.19
CA ASP A 125 -13.57 -21.32 1.28
C ASP A 125 -13.05 -21.77 -0.11
N LEU A 126 -12.55 -20.81 -0.90
CA LEU A 126 -12.05 -21.05 -2.25
C LEU A 126 -10.59 -21.51 -2.26
N ASP A 127 -10.31 -22.49 -3.11
CA ASP A 127 -8.96 -22.77 -3.59
C ASP A 127 -8.68 -21.90 -4.84
N LEU A 128 -7.76 -20.95 -4.70
CA LEU A 128 -7.36 -20.03 -5.77
C LEU A 128 -6.01 -20.43 -6.41
N ASP A 129 -5.45 -21.61 -6.11
CA ASP A 129 -4.15 -22.02 -6.64
C ASP A 129 -4.12 -22.13 -8.17
N ARG A 130 -5.30 -22.29 -8.79
CA ARG A 130 -5.48 -22.36 -10.25
C ARG A 130 -6.14 -21.12 -10.85
N ALA A 131 -6.44 -20.11 -10.03
CA ALA A 131 -7.04 -18.89 -10.53
C ALA A 131 -6.03 -18.12 -11.40
N THR A 132 -6.47 -17.62 -12.54
CA THR A 132 -5.65 -16.71 -13.35
C THR A 132 -5.58 -15.34 -12.67
N ASP A 133 -4.57 -14.53 -13.02
CA ASP A 133 -4.46 -13.16 -12.51
C ASP A 133 -5.71 -12.32 -12.85
N GLU A 134 -6.32 -12.55 -14.03
CA GLU A 134 -7.58 -11.91 -14.42
C GLU A 134 -8.75 -12.32 -13.51
N GLN A 135 -8.86 -13.60 -13.15
CA GLN A 135 -9.90 -14.08 -12.24
C GLN A 135 -9.71 -13.50 -10.82
N LEU A 136 -8.47 -13.41 -10.36
CA LEU A 136 -8.12 -12.78 -9.07
C LEU A 136 -8.44 -11.30 -9.07
N ASP A 137 -8.13 -10.60 -10.16
CA ASP A 137 -8.44 -9.19 -10.33
C ASP A 137 -9.95 -8.95 -10.29
N GLN A 138 -10.73 -9.63 -11.14
CA GLN A 138 -12.18 -9.45 -11.19
C GLN A 138 -12.87 -9.81 -9.86
N LEU A 139 -12.44 -10.91 -9.21
CA LEU A 139 -12.96 -11.26 -7.88
C LEU A 139 -12.62 -10.20 -6.84
N GLY A 140 -11.41 -9.61 -6.92
CA GLY A 140 -10.97 -8.51 -6.06
C GLY A 140 -11.78 -7.24 -6.25
N VAL A 141 -12.10 -6.89 -7.52
CA VAL A 141 -13.01 -5.79 -7.85
C VAL A 141 -14.37 -6.02 -7.19
N GLU A 142 -14.93 -7.22 -7.35
CA GLU A 142 -16.23 -7.56 -6.76
C GLU A 142 -16.19 -7.43 -5.23
N VAL A 143 -15.17 -7.98 -4.56
CA VAL A 143 -14.96 -7.79 -3.12
C VAL A 143 -14.97 -6.31 -2.75
N GLY A 144 -14.19 -5.49 -3.46
CA GLY A 144 -14.07 -4.05 -3.21
C GLY A 144 -15.41 -3.31 -3.28
N GLN A 145 -16.29 -3.67 -4.21
CA GLN A 145 -17.63 -3.06 -4.34
C GLN A 145 -18.55 -3.35 -3.14
N TRP A 146 -18.36 -4.51 -2.51
CA TRP A 146 -19.19 -4.99 -1.40
C TRP A 146 -18.60 -4.73 -0.01
N LEU A 147 -17.38 -4.22 0.06
CA LEU A 147 -16.84 -3.62 1.26
C LEU A 147 -17.51 -2.28 1.55
N LYS A 148 -18.01 -2.11 2.78
CA LYS A 148 -18.66 -0.89 3.26
C LYS A 148 -17.86 -0.25 4.38
N LEU A 149 -17.74 1.08 4.32
CA LEU A 149 -17.10 1.85 5.37
C LEU A 149 -17.91 1.74 6.66
N ASN A 150 -17.30 1.23 7.73
CA ASN A 150 -17.89 1.24 9.06
C ASN A 150 -17.58 2.59 9.72
N ASN A 151 -18.57 3.50 9.72
CA ASN A 151 -18.43 4.85 10.27
C ASN A 151 -18.15 4.87 11.78
N THR A 152 -18.57 3.85 12.53
CA THR A 152 -18.29 3.75 13.98
C THR A 152 -16.82 3.41 14.24
N CYS A 153 -16.21 2.62 13.36
CA CYS A 153 -14.82 2.20 13.45
C CYS A 153 -13.86 3.05 12.60
N SER A 154 -14.36 4.06 11.90
CA SER A 154 -13.58 4.93 11.02
C SER A 154 -13.60 6.35 11.56
N TYR A 155 -12.56 7.12 11.27
CA TYR A 155 -12.53 8.54 11.63
C TYR A 155 -11.62 9.36 10.72
N ASN A 156 -11.82 10.67 10.80
CA ASN A 156 -10.90 11.67 10.29
C ASN A 156 -10.65 12.67 11.43
N ARG A 157 -9.39 12.81 11.86
CA ARG A 157 -9.04 13.55 13.07
C ARG A 157 -7.89 14.50 12.81
N ASP A 158 -8.08 15.75 13.21
CA ASP A 158 -6.99 16.70 13.37
C ASP A 158 -6.22 16.39 14.67
N CYS A 159 -4.89 16.40 14.57
CA CYS A 159 -3.99 16.12 15.66
C CYS A 159 -3.44 17.41 16.27
N THR A 160 -3.45 17.47 17.61
CA THR A 160 -2.65 18.46 18.32
C THR A 160 -1.17 18.12 18.15
N PRO A 161 -0.30 19.09 17.80
CA PRO A 161 1.15 18.85 17.71
C PRO A 161 1.69 18.16 18.96
N GLY A 162 2.43 17.07 18.77
CA GLY A 162 3.04 16.30 19.86
C GLY A 162 2.11 15.33 20.59
N ASN A 163 0.81 15.26 20.27
CA ASN A 163 -0.15 14.35 20.91
C ASN A 163 -0.89 13.45 19.90
N CYS A 164 -0.37 13.33 18.68
CA CYS A 164 -0.93 12.40 17.70
C CYS A 164 -0.43 10.99 18.03
N ARG A 165 -1.35 10.08 18.28
CA ARG A 165 -1.06 8.67 18.55
C ARG A 165 -2.07 7.78 17.86
N ALA A 166 -1.65 6.56 17.57
CA ALA A 166 -2.54 5.50 17.14
C ALA A 166 -3.69 5.34 18.14
N GLN A 167 -4.91 5.16 17.65
CA GLN A 167 -6.02 4.81 18.51
C GLN A 167 -6.09 3.30 18.72
N VAL A 168 -6.54 2.92 19.90
CA VAL A 168 -6.98 1.56 20.16
C VAL A 168 -8.38 1.43 19.58
N ALA A 169 -8.57 0.45 18.70
CA ALA A 169 -9.87 0.16 18.12
C ALA A 169 -10.93 -0.09 19.21
N LEU A 170 -12.14 0.42 19.00
CA LEU A 170 -13.27 0.14 19.88
C LEU A 170 -13.59 -1.37 19.85
N PRO A 171 -14.18 -1.91 20.93
CA PRO A 171 -14.64 -3.30 20.92
C PRO A 171 -15.52 -3.60 19.70
N GLY A 172 -15.19 -4.67 18.97
CA GLY A 172 -15.89 -5.05 17.73
C GLY A 172 -15.36 -4.41 16.45
N CYS A 173 -14.36 -3.52 16.51
CA CYS A 173 -13.77 -2.90 15.32
C CYS A 173 -12.57 -3.68 14.74
N THR A 174 -12.78 -4.95 14.39
CA THR A 174 -11.81 -5.70 13.57
C THR A 174 -12.23 -5.62 12.11
N CYS A 175 -11.48 -4.90 11.29
CA CYS A 175 -11.83 -4.58 9.91
C CYS A 175 -11.35 -5.66 8.95
N ALA A 176 -12.16 -6.01 7.95
CA ALA A 176 -11.70 -6.90 6.87
C ALA A 176 -10.58 -6.24 6.06
N TRP A 177 -10.69 -4.92 5.83
CA TRP A 177 -9.65 -4.12 5.20
C TRP A 177 -9.56 -2.76 5.91
N THR A 178 -8.35 -2.32 6.20
CA THR A 178 -8.08 -1.02 6.82
C THR A 178 -7.26 -0.14 5.90
N LEU A 179 -7.58 1.15 5.84
CA LEU A 179 -6.72 2.17 5.23
C LEU A 179 -6.29 3.16 6.32
N PHE A 180 -5.02 3.55 6.33
CA PHE A 180 -4.49 4.54 7.24
C PHE A 180 -3.55 5.50 6.53
N GLU A 181 -3.83 6.79 6.67
CA GLU A 181 -3.02 7.86 6.10
C GLU A 181 -2.98 9.08 7.03
N CYS A 182 -1.90 9.85 6.97
CA CYS A 182 -1.79 11.11 7.69
C CYS A 182 -1.15 12.20 6.85
N THR A 183 -1.59 13.44 7.08
CA THR A 183 -0.88 14.65 6.69
C THR A 183 0.19 14.95 7.74
N VAL A 184 1.41 15.21 7.29
CA VAL A 184 2.59 15.39 8.14
C VAL A 184 3.32 16.66 7.71
N LYS A 185 3.68 17.50 8.68
CA LYS A 185 4.57 18.64 8.45
C LYS A 185 6.02 18.18 8.47
N THR A 186 6.75 18.44 7.40
CA THR A 186 8.17 18.11 7.25
C THR A 186 9.09 19.08 8.00
N PRO A 187 10.38 18.76 8.19
CA PRO A 187 11.35 19.68 8.78
C PRO A 187 11.48 20.99 8.01
N ALA A 188 11.31 20.95 6.68
CA ALA A 188 11.30 22.13 5.81
C ALA A 188 10.03 23.01 5.99
N GLY A 189 9.05 22.52 6.75
CA GLY A 189 7.82 23.25 7.06
C GLY A 189 6.66 23.02 6.10
N ASN A 190 6.83 22.15 5.09
CA ASN A 190 5.78 21.79 4.14
C ASN A 190 4.87 20.69 4.69
N ASP A 191 3.59 20.74 4.38
CA ASP A 191 2.68 19.64 4.66
C ASP A 191 2.73 18.63 3.50
N VAL A 192 2.96 17.37 3.82
CA VAL A 192 2.96 16.25 2.86
C VAL A 192 1.91 15.22 3.27
N ASN A 193 1.24 14.60 2.30
CA ASN A 193 0.51 13.36 2.57
C ASN A 193 1.55 12.25 2.64
N TRP A 194 1.70 11.67 3.84
CA TRP A 194 2.72 10.65 4.10
C TRP A 194 2.48 9.36 3.33
N GLY A 195 1.27 9.18 2.83
CA GLY A 195 0.84 8.07 1.99
C GLY A 195 -0.06 7.10 2.73
N ARG A 196 -0.98 6.50 1.99
CA ARG A 196 -1.92 5.52 2.50
C ARG A 196 -1.23 4.16 2.59
N THR A 197 -1.42 3.53 3.74
CA THR A 197 -1.05 2.15 4.01
C THR A 197 -2.29 1.34 4.31
N SER A 198 -2.24 0.04 4.11
CA SER A 198 -3.37 -0.83 4.40
C SER A 198 -2.97 -2.20 4.91
N ASP A 199 -3.94 -2.87 5.53
CA ASP A 199 -3.79 -4.21 6.07
C ASP A 199 -5.15 -4.90 6.08
N PHE A 200 -5.13 -6.22 6.18
CA PHE A 200 -6.33 -7.07 6.17
C PHE A 200 -6.55 -7.69 7.55
N ASN A 201 -7.82 -7.92 7.92
CA ASN A 201 -8.19 -8.49 9.21
C ASN A 201 -7.51 -7.76 10.40
N SER A 202 -7.48 -6.43 10.30
CA SER A 202 -6.62 -5.56 11.10
C SER A 202 -7.40 -4.43 11.77
N ALA A 203 -6.66 -3.63 12.54
CA ALA A 203 -7.13 -2.49 13.30
C ALA A 203 -6.01 -1.43 13.33
N GLU A 204 -6.35 -0.19 13.70
CA GLU A 204 -5.38 0.92 13.64
C GLU A 204 -4.14 0.66 14.49
N GLU A 205 -4.29 0.17 15.73
CA GLU A 205 -3.18 -0.10 16.64
C GLU A 205 -2.20 -1.17 16.11
N ARG A 206 -2.63 -1.99 15.15
CA ARG A 206 -1.79 -2.99 14.47
C ARG A 206 -1.09 -2.42 13.24
N LEU A 207 -1.71 -1.45 12.56
CA LEU A 207 -1.17 -0.80 11.37
C LEU A 207 -0.19 0.33 11.72
N ALA A 208 -0.51 1.12 12.74
CA ALA A 208 0.27 2.29 13.15
C ALA A 208 1.74 2.01 13.49
N PRO A 209 2.12 0.86 14.08
CA PRO A 209 3.53 0.49 14.26
C PRO A 209 4.33 0.42 12.95
N TYR A 210 3.70 0.35 11.78
CA TYR A 210 4.39 0.37 10.48
C TYR A 210 4.40 1.75 9.82
N TYR A 211 3.67 2.71 10.38
CA TYR A 211 3.58 4.07 9.88
C TYR A 211 4.68 4.95 10.51
N THR A 212 5.73 5.25 9.74
CA THR A 212 6.96 5.86 10.28
C THR A 212 6.81 7.33 10.60
N ALA A 213 5.76 8.02 10.15
CA ALA A 213 5.51 9.41 10.52
C ALA A 213 5.55 9.62 12.04
N PHE A 214 4.99 8.69 12.82
CA PHE A 214 4.97 8.76 14.29
C PHE A 214 6.31 8.51 14.96
N LYS A 215 7.31 8.03 14.22
CA LYS A 215 8.63 7.63 14.75
C LYS A 215 9.73 8.63 14.43
N ARG A 216 9.41 9.69 13.68
CA ARG A 216 10.38 10.67 13.19
C ARG A 216 10.17 11.97 13.95
N HIS A 217 11.14 12.33 14.79
CA HIS A 217 11.02 13.44 15.74
C HIS A 217 10.87 14.81 15.07
N ASP A 218 11.50 15.01 13.91
CA ASP A 218 11.40 16.28 13.17
C ASP A 218 10.17 16.37 12.26
N TYR A 219 9.28 15.37 12.31
CA TYR A 219 8.06 15.31 11.52
C TYR A 219 6.85 15.42 12.44
N VAL A 220 5.96 16.35 12.14
CA VAL A 220 4.79 16.62 12.99
C VAL A 220 3.52 16.14 12.31
N VAL A 221 2.94 15.06 12.80
CA VAL A 221 1.66 14.55 12.31
C VAL A 221 0.53 15.55 12.62
N LYS A 222 -0.17 16.00 11.58
CA LYS A 222 -1.19 17.07 11.66
C LYS A 222 -2.60 16.55 11.63
N LYS A 223 -2.86 15.53 10.82
CA LYS A 223 -4.18 14.98 10.58
C LYS A 223 -4.05 13.54 10.19
N CYS A 224 -4.89 12.67 10.72
CA CYS A 224 -4.91 11.26 10.35
C CYS A 224 -6.32 10.83 10.01
N ARG A 225 -6.40 9.91 9.04
CA ARG A 225 -7.61 9.26 8.62
C ARG A 225 -7.41 7.75 8.74
N PHE A 226 -8.33 7.11 9.43
CA PHE A 226 -8.42 5.66 9.50
C PHE A 226 -9.77 5.24 8.93
N GLN A 227 -9.76 4.30 7.99
CA GLN A 227 -10.95 3.76 7.38
C GLN A 227 -11.02 2.26 7.63
N CYS A 228 -12.11 1.84 8.26
CA CYS A 228 -12.42 0.45 8.54
C CYS A 228 -13.47 -0.01 7.56
N PHE A 229 -13.14 -0.97 6.72
CA PHE A 229 -14.09 -1.58 5.79
C PHE A 229 -14.54 -2.94 6.31
N GLN A 230 -15.84 -3.18 6.19
CA GLN A 230 -16.50 -4.43 6.57
C GLN A 230 -17.24 -5.01 5.36
N PRO A 231 -17.31 -6.34 5.23
CA PRO A 231 -18.12 -6.96 4.20
C PRO A 231 -19.62 -6.67 4.44
N SER A 232 -20.38 -6.46 3.37
CA SER A 232 -21.84 -6.40 3.47
C SER A 232 -22.42 -7.75 3.93
N SER A 233 -23.62 -7.74 4.53
CA SER A 233 -24.26 -8.95 5.05
C SER A 233 -24.55 -10.01 3.98
N ASN A 234 -24.70 -9.59 2.71
CA ASN A 234 -24.98 -10.45 1.58
C ASN A 234 -23.75 -10.76 0.71
N ILE A 235 -22.53 -10.33 1.09
CA ILE A 235 -21.33 -10.47 0.27
C ILE A 235 -21.07 -11.94 -0.13
N LYS A 236 -21.34 -12.89 0.76
CA LYS A 236 -21.09 -14.32 0.52
C LYS A 236 -21.92 -14.84 -0.66
N GLU A 237 -23.20 -14.51 -0.69
CA GLU A 237 -24.11 -14.92 -1.76
C GLU A 237 -23.67 -14.30 -3.09
N ILE A 238 -23.30 -13.02 -3.08
CA ILE A 238 -22.88 -12.30 -4.28
C ILE A 238 -21.58 -12.86 -4.84
N LEU A 239 -20.55 -13.02 -4.01
CA LEU A 239 -19.27 -13.56 -4.46
C LEU A 239 -19.41 -15.02 -4.93
N SER A 240 -20.27 -15.82 -4.29
CA SER A 240 -20.55 -17.19 -4.73
C SER A 240 -21.20 -17.23 -6.12
N ASN A 241 -22.18 -16.35 -6.38
CA ASN A 241 -22.83 -16.23 -7.67
C ASN A 241 -21.86 -15.75 -8.76
N PHE A 242 -21.04 -14.75 -8.43
CA PHE A 242 -19.99 -14.25 -9.32
C PHE A 242 -19.00 -15.36 -9.71
N TRP A 243 -18.42 -16.04 -8.71
CA TRP A 243 -17.39 -17.05 -8.93
C TRP A 243 -17.87 -18.27 -9.72
N THR A 244 -19.10 -18.71 -9.45
CA THR A 244 -19.69 -19.85 -10.17
C THR A 244 -19.92 -19.53 -11.65
N ASN A 245 -20.32 -18.29 -11.96
CA ASN A 245 -20.57 -17.86 -13.34
C ASN A 245 -19.28 -17.59 -14.11
N SER A 246 -18.23 -17.11 -13.44
CA SER A 246 -16.93 -16.83 -14.06
C SER A 246 -16.10 -18.09 -14.31
N THR A 247 -16.34 -19.19 -13.59
CA THR A 247 -15.62 -20.47 -13.75
C THR A 247 -16.32 -21.45 -14.70
N ALA A 248 -17.55 -21.16 -15.11
CA ALA A 248 -18.30 -21.97 -16.07
C ALA A 248 -17.96 -21.66 -17.54
N GLN A 249 -17.17 -20.62 -17.81
CA GLN A 249 -16.71 -20.19 -19.13
C GLN A 249 -15.28 -20.68 -19.39
#